data_AF-A0A7I8IRJ9-F1
#
_entry.id   AF-A0A7I8IRJ9-F1
#
_cell.length_a   1.000
_cell.length_b   1.000
_cell.length_c   1.000
_cell.angle_alpha   90.00
_cell.angle_beta   90.00
_cell.angle_gamma   90.00
#
_symmetry.space_group_name_H-M   'P 1'
#
loop_
_entity.id
_entity.type
_entity.pdbx_description
1 polymer ?
#
loop_
_entity_poly.entity_id
_entity_poly.type
_entity_poly.pdbx_seq_one_letter_code
_entity_poly.pdbx_strand_id
1 'polypeptide(L)'
;MALNDEGNVRRRLSDYARPVLQRPVTRIHAPLARNANFRIDSHVMSMLPIFHGKPSEDPYRHVDELSQVCEINQIHNVSADVMKMKLFPATLRDRAKDWFLKLGKEFTSWTEMEEEFLRKYYSVGKTTC
;
A
#
# COMPACT_ATOMS: atom_id res chain seq x y z
N MET A 1 57.14 26.20 10.88
CA MET A 1 56.80 25.88 12.29
C MET A 1 55.29 25.68 12.33
N ALA A 2 54.84 24.46 12.66
CA ALA A 2 53.45 23.99 12.90
C ALA A 2 52.42 24.28 11.78
N LEU A 3 51.98 23.36 10.89
CA LEU A 3 51.24 22.10 11.08
C LEU A 3 50.29 22.13 12.28
N ASN A 4 48.98 22.02 12.02
CA ASN A 4 47.83 21.53 12.84
C ASN A 4 46.55 22.12 12.19
N ASP A 5 45.44 21.44 11.95
CA ASP A 5 45.02 20.05 12.22
C ASP A 5 43.81 19.79 11.31
N GLU A 6 43.82 18.66 10.61
CA GLU A 6 42.66 18.17 9.87
C GLU A 6 41.50 17.92 10.83
N GLY A 7 40.47 18.77 10.76
CA GLY A 7 39.15 18.50 11.35
C GLY A 7 38.44 17.37 10.62
N ASN A 8 39.05 16.18 10.60
CA ASN A 8 38.42 14.92 10.29
C ASN A 8 37.30 14.69 11.32
N VAL A 9 36.09 15.16 10.99
CA VAL A 9 34.87 14.74 11.64
C VAL A 9 34.75 13.24 11.41
N ARG A 10 35.35 12.47 12.31
CA ARG A 10 35.17 11.03 12.44
C ARG A 10 33.71 10.80 12.80
N ARG A 11 32.85 10.76 11.78
CA ARG A 11 31.47 10.28 11.90
C ARG A 11 31.56 8.90 12.52
N ARG A 12 31.02 8.72 13.72
CA ARG A 12 31.04 7.42 14.39
C ARG A 12 30.30 6.43 13.50
N LEU A 13 30.88 5.24 13.29
CA LEU A 13 30.27 4.14 12.52
C LEU A 13 28.82 3.84 12.95
N SER A 14 28.44 4.21 14.17
CA SER A 14 27.08 4.11 14.72
C SER A 14 26.03 4.97 14.00
N ASP A 15 26.41 6.04 13.30
CA ASP A 15 25.47 6.88 12.52
C ASP A 15 25.02 6.21 11.21
N TYR A 16 25.76 5.22 10.72
CA TYR A 16 25.42 4.50 9.49
C TYR A 16 24.40 3.38 9.70
N ALA A 17 24.10 3.01 10.95
CA ALA A 17 23.33 1.82 11.28
C ALA A 17 21.89 2.12 11.71
N ARG A 18 21.35 3.30 11.41
CA ARG A 18 19.92 3.55 11.62
C ARG A 18 19.20 3.33 10.29
N PRO A 19 18.58 2.15 10.06
CA PRO A 19 17.62 2.05 8.97
C PRO A 19 16.53 3.07 9.28
N VAL A 20 16.54 4.18 8.56
CA VAL A 20 15.41 5.09 8.53
C VAL A 20 14.29 4.24 7.97
N LEU A 21 13.34 3.86 8.82
CA LEU A 21 12.08 3.31 8.36
C LEU A 21 11.49 4.39 7.46
N GLN A 22 11.74 4.28 6.15
CA GLN A 22 11.14 5.17 5.17
C GLN A 22 9.65 4.96 5.34
N ARG A 23 8.98 5.97 5.91
CA ARG A 23 7.53 5.94 5.99
C ARG A 23 7.04 5.84 4.54
N PRO A 24 6.05 4.98 4.26
CA PRO A 24 5.43 4.95 2.94
C PRO A 24 5.08 6.38 2.54
N VAL A 25 5.54 6.82 1.37
CA VAL A 25 5.19 8.15 0.85
C VAL A 25 3.69 8.23 0.55
N THR A 26 3.10 7.08 0.22
CA THR A 26 1.66 6.92 -0.01
C THR A 26 0.89 6.99 1.30
N ARG A 27 -0.11 7.88 1.37
CA ARG A 27 -1.00 8.02 2.53
C ARG A 27 -2.44 7.68 2.14
N ILE A 28 -3.13 6.97 3.02
CA ILE A 28 -4.52 6.59 2.82
C ILE A 28 -5.35 7.37 3.83
N HIS A 29 -6.10 8.35 3.33
CA HIS A 29 -7.03 9.13 4.13
C HIS A 29 -8.42 8.52 3.99
N ALA A 30 -8.64 7.38 4.65
CA ALA A 30 -9.97 6.81 4.75
C ALA A 30 -10.79 7.69 5.73
N PRO A 31 -11.88 8.34 5.28
CA PRO A 31 -12.72 9.17 6.15
C PRO A 31 -13.51 8.26 7.08
N LEU A 32 -12.86 7.82 8.15
CA LEU A 32 -13.55 7.18 9.26
C LEU A 32 -14.17 8.27 10.11
N ALA A 33 -15.42 8.05 10.54
CA ALA A 33 -15.85 8.63 11.80
C ALA A 33 -14.75 8.31 12.82
N ARG A 34 -14.17 9.36 13.41
CA ARG A 34 -12.94 9.40 14.24
C ARG A 34 -12.85 8.31 15.35
N ASN A 35 -13.93 7.55 15.56
CA ASN A 35 -14.17 6.66 16.69
C ASN A 35 -14.69 5.25 16.30
N ALA A 36 -14.70 4.86 15.02
CA ALA A 36 -15.12 3.51 14.63
C ALA A 36 -13.98 2.50 14.86
N ASN A 37 -13.95 1.87 16.03
CA ASN A 37 -13.09 0.72 16.34
C ASN A 37 -13.60 -0.53 15.59
N PHE A 38 -13.50 -0.56 14.27
CA PHE A 38 -13.69 -1.81 13.53
C PHE A 38 -12.41 -2.64 13.63
N ARG A 39 -12.54 -3.83 14.19
CA ARG A 39 -11.47 -4.83 14.19
C ARG A 39 -11.66 -5.67 12.94
N ILE A 40 -10.61 -5.80 12.15
CA ILE A 40 -10.64 -6.75 11.05
C ILE A 40 -10.37 -8.12 11.64
N ASP A 41 -11.35 -9.02 11.53
CA ASP A 41 -11.21 -10.39 12.01
C ASP A 41 -10.10 -11.13 11.28
N SER A 42 -9.40 -12.01 12.02
CA SER A 42 -8.34 -12.84 11.44
C SER A 42 -8.86 -13.71 10.28
N HIS A 43 -10.13 -14.09 10.33
CA HIS A 43 -10.79 -14.82 9.26
C HIS A 43 -10.84 -14.01 7.97
N VAL A 44 -11.20 -12.72 8.04
CA VAL A 44 -11.22 -11.81 6.89
C VAL A 44 -9.82 -11.68 6.28
N MET A 45 -8.80 -11.51 7.13
CA MET A 45 -7.40 -11.43 6.68
C MET A 45 -6.97 -12.69 5.91
N SER A 46 -7.43 -13.87 6.32
CA SER A 46 -7.10 -15.13 5.65
C SER A 46 -7.82 -15.32 4.31
N MET A 47 -8.94 -14.63 4.09
CA MET A 47 -9.73 -14.70 2.87
C MET A 47 -9.32 -13.65 1.83
N LEU A 48 -8.44 -12.72 2.18
CA LEU A 48 -8.03 -11.66 1.26
C LEU A 48 -7.32 -12.25 0.03
N PRO A 49 -7.69 -11.84 -1.19
CA PRO A 49 -6.93 -12.19 -2.37
C PRO A 49 -5.51 -11.59 -2.25
N ILE A 50 -4.55 -12.17 -2.97
CA ILE A 50 -3.17 -11.72 -2.96
C ILE A 50 -2.74 -11.42 -4.39
N PHE A 51 -2.18 -10.23 -4.59
CA PHE A 51 -1.70 -9.77 -5.89
C PHE A 51 -0.21 -9.44 -5.82
N HIS A 52 0.60 -10.14 -6.61
CA HIS A 52 2.06 -9.97 -6.63
C HIS A 52 2.52 -8.94 -7.68
N GLY A 53 1.64 -8.58 -8.63
CA GLY A 53 1.97 -7.72 -9.75
C GLY A 53 2.68 -8.45 -10.88
N LYS A 54 2.34 -9.73 -11.08
CA LYS A 54 2.84 -10.56 -12.19
C LYS A 54 1.98 -10.35 -13.44
N PRO A 55 2.54 -10.46 -14.66
CA PRO A 55 1.77 -10.33 -15.90
C PRO A 55 0.67 -11.40 -16.08
N SER A 56 0.79 -12.53 -15.38
CA SER A 56 -0.20 -13.61 -15.40
C SER A 56 -1.38 -13.39 -14.46
N GLU A 57 -1.29 -12.42 -13.55
CA GLU A 57 -2.37 -12.10 -12.62
C GLU A 57 -3.34 -11.10 -13.25
N ASP A 58 -4.63 -11.27 -12.99
CA ASP A 58 -5.67 -10.38 -13.48
C ASP A 58 -6.02 -9.33 -12.42
N PRO A 59 -5.72 -8.03 -12.67
CA PRO A 59 -6.01 -6.97 -11.71
C PRO A 59 -7.51 -6.73 -11.52
N TYR A 60 -8.37 -7.02 -12.52
CA TYR A 60 -9.82 -6.88 -12.36
C TYR A 60 -10.36 -7.96 -11.42
N ARG A 61 -9.96 -9.20 -11.65
CA ARG A 61 -10.33 -10.31 -10.79
C ARG A 61 -9.93 -10.06 -9.34
N HIS A 62 -8.74 -9.52 -9.12
CA HIS A 62 -8.27 -9.15 -7.78
C HIS A 62 -9.17 -8.12 -7.08
N VAL A 63 -9.57 -7.07 -7.80
CA VAL A 63 -10.46 -6.02 -7.28
C VAL A 63 -11.86 -6.57 -6.98
N ASP A 64 -12.35 -7.45 -7.85
CA ASP A 64 -13.65 -8.11 -7.69
C ASP A 64 -13.65 -9.06 -6.47
N GLU A 65 -12.65 -9.93 -6.34
CA GLU A 65 -12.50 -10.84 -5.20
C GLU A 65 -12.38 -10.06 -3.87
N LEU A 66 -11.64 -8.94 -3.85
CA LEU A 66 -11.56 -8.08 -2.67
C LEU A 66 -12.93 -7.47 -2.34
N SER A 67 -13.70 -7.06 -3.36
CA SER A 67 -15.02 -6.48 -3.17
C SER A 67 -15.99 -7.48 -2.56
N GLN A 68 -16.01 -8.71 -3.07
CA GLN A 68 -16.83 -9.80 -2.51
C GLN A 68 -16.48 -10.10 -1.05
N VAL A 69 -15.18 -10.15 -0.70
CA VAL A 69 -14.75 -10.33 0.69
C VAL A 69 -15.24 -9.19 1.59
N CYS A 70 -15.21 -7.94 1.12
CA CYS A 70 -15.70 -6.80 1.88
C CYS A 70 -17.24 -6.82 2.05
N GLU A 71 -17.97 -7.29 1.04
CA GLU A 71 -19.43 -7.40 1.08
C GLU A 71 -19.90 -8.50 2.05
N ILE A 72 -19.28 -9.68 1.99
CA ILE A 72 -19.58 -10.81 2.89
C ILE A 72 -19.28 -10.46 4.34
N ASN A 73 -18.19 -9.72 4.57
CA ASN A 73 -17.70 -9.39 5.91
C ASN A 73 -18.08 -7.96 6.31
N GLN A 74 -19.14 -7.40 5.74
CA GLN A 74 -19.56 -6.04 6.07
C GLN A 74 -19.93 -5.94 7.55
N ILE A 75 -19.02 -5.37 8.34
CA ILE A 75 -19.26 -5.07 9.75
C ILE A 75 -20.18 -3.85 9.80
N HIS A 76 -21.33 -3.99 10.49
CA HIS A 76 -22.30 -2.92 10.68
C HIS A 76 -21.60 -1.58 11.02
N ASN A 77 -21.88 -0.55 10.22
CA ASN A 77 -21.40 0.85 10.33
C ASN A 77 -20.06 1.22 9.66
N VAL A 78 -19.47 0.38 8.81
CA VAL A 78 -18.33 0.78 7.95
C VAL A 78 -18.73 0.73 6.49
N SER A 79 -18.50 1.83 5.75
CA SER A 79 -18.68 1.83 4.29
C SER A 79 -17.77 0.80 3.64
N ALA A 80 -18.30 0.02 2.69
CA ALA A 80 -17.52 -0.99 1.97
C ALA A 80 -16.26 -0.38 1.34
N ASP A 81 -16.34 0.85 0.81
CA ASP A 81 -15.22 1.57 0.21
C ASP A 81 -14.11 1.86 1.22
N VAL A 82 -14.48 2.24 2.45
CA VAL A 82 -13.53 2.49 3.52
C VAL A 82 -12.83 1.20 3.94
N MET A 83 -13.56 0.08 3.97
CA MET A 83 -12.99 -1.23 4.22
C MET A 83 -12.03 -1.65 3.10
N LYS A 84 -12.45 -1.51 1.82
CA LYS A 84 -11.61 -1.79 0.64
C LYS A 84 -10.31 -0.98 0.67
N MET A 85 -10.38 0.33 0.91
CA MET A 85 -9.20 1.19 1.03
C MET A 85 -8.22 0.75 2.13
N LYS A 86 -8.72 0.19 3.24
CA LYS A 86 -7.88 -0.32 4.33
C LYS A 86 -7.30 -1.71 4.05
N LEU A 87 -8.06 -2.58 3.41
CA LEU A 87 -7.68 -3.96 3.15
C LEU A 87 -6.77 -4.09 1.93
N PHE A 88 -6.96 -3.23 0.94
CA PHE A 88 -6.23 -3.28 -0.32
C PHE A 88 -4.70 -3.25 -0.16
N PRO A 89 -4.07 -2.41 0.69
CA PRO A 89 -2.62 -2.48 0.90
C PRO A 89 -2.15 -3.83 1.48
N ALA A 90 -3.01 -4.53 2.23
CA ALA A 90 -2.71 -5.84 2.80
C ALA A 90 -2.85 -6.97 1.77
N THR A 91 -3.52 -6.74 0.63
CA THR A 91 -3.65 -7.71 -0.45
C THR A 91 -2.46 -7.67 -1.43
N LEU A 92 -1.70 -6.57 -1.46
CA LEU A 92 -0.55 -6.42 -2.36
C LEU A 92 0.72 -7.09 -1.82
N ARG A 93 1.47 -7.75 -2.70
CA ARG A 93 2.79 -8.37 -2.43
C ARG A 93 3.81 -7.97 -3.49
N ASP A 94 5.08 -8.26 -3.21
CA ASP A 94 6.21 -8.07 -4.12
C ASP A 94 6.17 -6.75 -4.90
N ARG A 95 6.12 -6.83 -6.23
CA ARG A 95 6.15 -5.68 -7.13
C ARG A 95 4.95 -4.76 -6.95
N ALA A 96 3.79 -5.32 -6.64
CA ALA A 96 2.58 -4.55 -6.37
C ALA A 96 2.68 -3.75 -5.07
N LYS A 97 3.21 -4.37 -4.02
CA LYS A 97 3.44 -3.69 -2.75
C LYS A 97 4.49 -2.59 -2.91
N ASP A 98 5.61 -2.88 -3.58
CA ASP A 98 6.66 -1.89 -3.82
C ASP A 98 6.16 -0.69 -4.63
N TRP A 99 5.38 -0.93 -5.67
CA TRP A 99 4.76 0.14 -6.46
C TRP A 99 3.84 1.00 -5.60
N PHE A 100 2.95 0.37 -4.84
CA PHE A 100 1.99 1.09 -4.02
C PHE A 100 2.67 1.95 -2.94
N LEU A 101 3.73 1.45 -2.31
CA LEU A 101 4.48 2.20 -1.29
C LEU A 101 5.30 3.36 -1.88
N LYS A 102 5.70 3.28 -3.15
CA LYS A 102 6.48 4.31 -3.87
C LYS A 102 5.63 5.35 -4.59
N LEU A 103 4.32 5.14 -4.69
CA LEU A 103 3.42 5.98 -5.47
C LEU A 103 3.42 7.44 -4.99
N GLY A 104 3.54 7.67 -3.68
CA GLY A 104 3.61 9.03 -3.12
C GLY A 104 2.33 9.85 -3.28
N LYS A 105 1.22 9.18 -3.64
CA LYS A 105 -0.10 9.77 -3.80
C LYS A 105 -0.89 9.61 -2.51
N GLU A 106 -1.74 10.59 -2.23
CA GLU A 106 -2.74 10.49 -1.18
C GLU A 106 -4.06 10.05 -1.80
N PHE A 107 -4.69 9.03 -1.22
CA PHE A 107 -5.99 8.54 -1.68
C PHE A 107 -7.08 8.95 -0.70
N THR A 108 -8.14 9.55 -1.24
CA THR A 108 -9.30 10.03 -0.44
C THR A 108 -10.56 9.19 -0.67
N SER A 109 -10.60 8.43 -1.77
CA SER A 109 -11.69 7.51 -2.10
C SER A 109 -11.17 6.16 -2.62
N TRP A 110 -12.03 5.14 -2.57
CA TRP A 110 -11.74 3.83 -3.16
C TRP A 110 -11.57 3.94 -4.68
N THR A 111 -12.46 4.68 -5.35
CA THR A 111 -12.44 4.87 -6.81
C THR A 111 -11.09 5.40 -7.31
N GLU A 112 -10.53 6.43 -6.66
CA GLU A 112 -9.20 6.96 -7.02
C GLU A 112 -8.09 5.91 -6.89
N MET A 113 -8.18 5.03 -5.89
CA MET A 113 -7.21 3.97 -5.63
C MET A 113 -7.33 2.84 -6.65
N GLU A 114 -8.55 2.44 -6.96
CA GLU A 114 -8.88 1.42 -7.96
C GLU A 114 -8.43 1.86 -9.35
N GLU A 115 -8.78 3.07 -9.78
CA GLU A 115 -8.38 3.62 -11.09
C GLU A 115 -6.86 3.66 -11.23
N GLU A 116 -6.15 4.11 -10.19
CA GLU A 116 -4.68 4.19 -10.21
C GLU A 116 -4.03 2.80 -10.29
N PHE A 117 -4.60 1.81 -9.61
CA PHE A 117 -4.18 0.42 -9.66
C PHE A 117 -4.41 -0.19 -11.04
N LEU A 118 -5.63 -0.06 -11.58
CA LEU A 118 -5.97 -0.57 -12.91
C LEU A 118 -5.11 0.13 -13.98
N ARG A 119 -4.92 1.45 -13.89
CA ARG A 119 -4.04 2.19 -14.80
C ARG A 119 -2.61 1.62 -14.80
N LYS A 120 -2.08 1.21 -13.64
CA LYS A 120 -0.74 0.63 -13.55
C LYS A 120 -0.67 -0.79 -14.11
N TYR A 121 -1.57 -1.67 -13.71
CA TYR A 121 -1.44 -3.12 -13.98
C TYR A 121 -2.21 -3.59 -15.22
N TYR A 122 -3.23 -2.85 -15.66
CA TYR A 122 -3.95 -3.14 -16.89
C TYR A 122 -3.31 -2.49 -18.12
N SER A 123 -2.74 -1.27 -17.98
CA SER A 123 -2.15 -0.57 -19.13
C SER A 123 -0.87 -1.22 -19.67
N VAL A 124 -0.23 -2.11 -18.93
CA VAL A 124 0.98 -2.82 -19.37
C VAL A 124 0.67 -3.92 -20.40
N GLY A 125 -0.60 -4.24 -20.65
CA GLY A 125 -1.01 -5.30 -21.59
C GLY A 125 -1.45 -4.83 -22.99
N LYS A 126 -1.50 -3.53 -23.30
CA LYS A 126 -2.06 -3.00 -24.58
C LYS A 126 -1.08 -2.19 -25.44
N THR A 127 0.19 -2.57 -25.49
CA THR A 127 1.10 -2.09 -26.55
C THR A 127 1.76 -3.28 -27.25
N THR A 128 1.03 -3.86 -28.20
CA THR A 128 1.59 -4.46 -29.41
C THR A 128 0.45 -4.49 -30.43
N CYS A 129 0.44 -3.50 -31.31
CA CYS A 129 0.42 -3.62 -32.77
C CYS A 129 0.83 -2.25 -33.35
#